data_AF-A0AAU0N9M9-F1
#
_entry.id   AF-A0AAU0N9M9-F1
#
_cell.length_a   1.000
_cell.length_b   1.000
_cell.length_c   1.000
_cell.angle_alpha   90.00
_cell.angle_beta   90.00
_cell.angle_gamma   90.00
#
_symmetry.space_group_name_H-M   'P 1'
#
loop_
_entity.id
_entity.type
_entity.pdbx_description
1 polymer ?
#
loop_
_entity_poly.entity_id
_entity_poly.type
_entity_poly.pdbx_seq_one_letter_code
_entity_poly.pdbx_strand_id
1 'polypeptide(L)'
;MRLIDTNNLNDELVKVLINRLKNIANPLSFEEATKQIYALFGAVNLKEYIIDTEEIEYILQVKRGQREINRFSMHLRFKETHHHLVRIDIDPNIAHNNPDGKK
;
A
#
# COMPACT_ATOMS: atom_id res chain seq x y z
N MET A 1 10.46 6.20 -22.90
CA MET A 1 10.11 5.13 -21.94
C MET A 1 8.76 4.54 -22.35
N ARG A 2 8.57 3.22 -22.30
CA ARG A 2 7.22 2.66 -22.45
C ARG A 2 6.44 2.94 -21.16
N LEU A 3 5.26 3.54 -21.29
CA LEU A 3 4.29 3.63 -20.20
C LEU A 3 3.93 2.21 -19.76
N ILE A 4 4.01 1.94 -18.45
CA ILE A 4 3.60 0.66 -17.88
C ILE A 4 2.06 0.62 -17.88
N ASP A 5 1.47 -0.38 -18.51
CA ASP A 5 0.02 -0.61 -18.47
C ASP A 5 -0.38 -1.21 -17.12
N THR A 6 -0.96 -0.40 -16.25
CA THR A 6 -1.40 -0.80 -14.90
C THR A 6 -2.66 -1.69 -14.90
N ASN A 7 -3.26 -1.94 -16.07
CA ASN A 7 -4.36 -2.89 -16.23
C ASN A 7 -3.88 -4.31 -16.51
N ASN A 8 -2.63 -4.50 -16.92
CA ASN A 8 -2.11 -5.78 -17.37
C ASN A 8 -0.65 -5.98 -16.95
N LEU A 9 -0.44 -6.17 -15.66
CA LEU A 9 0.89 -6.39 -15.08
C LEU A 9 1.21 -7.88 -14.98
N ASN A 10 2.38 -8.27 -15.44
CA ASN A 10 2.97 -9.56 -15.14
C ASN A 10 3.90 -9.46 -13.91
N ASP A 11 4.37 -10.60 -13.40
CA ASP A 11 5.21 -10.67 -12.20
C ASP A 11 6.51 -9.84 -12.30
N GLU A 12 7.10 -9.74 -13.49
CA GLU A 12 8.31 -8.94 -13.71
C GLU A 12 8.02 -7.45 -13.59
N LEU A 13 6.92 -6.99 -14.20
CA LEU A 13 6.47 -5.61 -14.09
C LEU A 13 6.08 -5.24 -12.66
N VAL A 14 5.43 -6.15 -11.93
CA VAL A 14 5.15 -5.95 -10.49
C VAL A 14 6.44 -5.76 -9.71
N LYS A 15 7.47 -6.58 -9.95
CA LYS A 15 8.78 -6.42 -9.28
C LYS A 15 9.43 -5.07 -9.59
N VAL A 16 9.35 -4.60 -10.84
CA VAL A 16 9.85 -3.27 -11.23
C VAL A 16 9.13 -2.17 -10.46
N LEU A 17 7.81 -2.21 -10.39
CA LEU A 17 7.01 -1.23 -9.65
C LEU A 17 7.33 -1.22 -8.15
N ILE A 18 7.44 -2.39 -7.53
CA ILE A 18 7.85 -2.50 -6.11
C ILE A 18 9.25 -1.95 -5.90
N ASN A 19 10.20 -2.20 -6.82
CA ASN A 19 11.54 -1.67 -6.70
C ASN A 19 11.60 -0.14 -6.85
N ARG A 20 10.75 0.44 -7.72
CA ARG A 20 10.60 1.90 -7.83
C ARG A 20 10.08 2.51 -6.53
N LEU A 21 9.06 1.91 -5.93
CA LEU A 21 8.50 2.36 -4.65
C LEU A 21 9.48 2.28 -3.48
N LYS A 22 10.49 1.41 -3.55
CA LYS A 22 11.59 1.36 -2.57
C LYS A 22 12.60 2.50 -2.73
N ASN A 23 12.65 3.12 -3.91
CA ASN A 23 13.61 4.17 -4.27
C ASN A 23 12.88 5.48 -4.60
N ILE A 24 11.85 5.84 -3.84
CA ILE A 24 11.14 7.11 -4.02
C ILE A 24 12.10 8.30 -3.91
N ALA A 25 11.86 9.34 -4.71
CA ALA A 25 12.75 10.50 -4.80
C ALA A 25 12.98 11.22 -3.46
N ASN A 26 12.04 11.10 -2.51
CA ASN A 26 12.12 11.62 -1.15
C ASN A 26 11.78 10.51 -0.14
N PRO A 27 12.74 9.64 0.22
CA PRO A 27 12.47 8.57 1.17
C PRO A 27 12.28 9.18 2.57
N LEU A 28 11.11 8.98 3.16
CA LEU A 28 10.92 9.17 4.60
C LEU A 28 11.82 8.18 5.33
N SER A 29 12.55 8.64 6.34
CA SER A 29 13.24 7.69 7.22
C SER A 29 12.21 6.78 7.90
N PHE A 30 12.62 5.56 8.25
CA PHE A 30 11.73 4.62 8.94
C PHE A 30 11.12 5.23 10.20
N GLU A 31 11.88 6.05 10.93
CA GLU A 31 11.43 6.74 12.14
C GLU A 31 10.38 7.83 11.83
N GLU A 32 10.58 8.64 10.79
CA GLU A 32 9.60 9.66 10.37
C GLU A 32 8.32 9.03 9.83
N ALA A 33 8.44 7.99 9.00
CA ALA A 33 7.30 7.22 8.51
C ALA A 33 6.52 6.61 9.68
N THR A 34 7.23 6.03 10.65
CA THR A 34 6.64 5.45 11.86
C THR A 34 5.94 6.53 12.69
N LYS A 35 6.55 7.69 12.89
CA LYS A 35 5.98 8.81 13.66
C LYS A 35 4.74 9.40 12.99
N GLN A 36 4.74 9.50 11.66
CA GLN A 36 3.55 9.90 10.90
C GLN A 36 2.46 8.84 11.01
N ILE A 37 2.77 7.57 10.78
CA ILE A 37 1.82 6.45 10.94
C ILE A 37 1.23 6.42 12.36
N TYR A 38 2.04 6.60 13.41
CA TYR A 38 1.59 6.70 14.82
C TYR A 38 0.75 7.94 15.11
N ALA A 39 1.08 9.10 14.53
CA ALA A 39 0.22 10.27 14.61
C ALA A 39 -1.13 10.04 13.91
N LEU A 40 -1.17 9.15 12.93
CA LEU A 40 -2.38 8.76 12.18
C LEU A 40 -3.18 7.65 12.88
N PHE A 41 -2.57 6.93 13.85
CA PHE A 41 -3.21 5.91 14.69
C PHE A 41 -4.22 6.55 15.67
N GLY A 42 -5.40 6.87 15.13
CA GLY A 42 -6.53 7.53 15.79
C GLY A 42 -7.61 7.94 14.77
N ALA A 43 -7.21 8.15 13.51
CA ALA A 43 -8.12 8.33 12.40
C ALA A 43 -8.71 7.00 11.92
N VAL A 44 -10.00 7.00 11.58
CA VAL A 44 -10.71 5.82 11.05
C VAL A 44 -10.30 5.52 9.60
N ASN A 45 -9.85 6.54 8.85
CA ASN A 45 -9.52 6.42 7.44
C ASN A 45 -8.49 7.47 7.05
N LEU A 46 -7.30 7.03 6.63
CA LEU A 46 -6.22 7.84 6.10
C LEU A 46 -6.13 7.61 4.59
N LYS A 47 -5.96 8.68 3.82
CA LYS A 47 -5.70 8.62 2.38
C LYS A 47 -4.59 9.61 2.03
N GLU A 48 -3.51 9.10 1.45
CA GLU A 48 -2.38 9.88 0.96
C GLU A 48 -2.12 9.59 -0.53
N TYR A 49 -1.57 10.58 -1.22
CA TYR A 49 -1.19 10.47 -2.62
C TYR A 49 0.33 10.36 -2.71
N ILE A 50 0.81 9.36 -3.44
CA ILE A 50 2.23 9.08 -3.61
C ILE A 50 2.52 9.12 -5.11
N ILE A 51 3.66 9.67 -5.50
CA ILE A 51 4.14 9.66 -6.88
C ILE A 51 5.50 8.99 -6.87
N ASP A 52 5.71 7.99 -7.72
CA ASP A 52 7.03 7.36 -7.84
C ASP A 52 7.98 8.14 -8.75
N THR A 53 9.20 7.62 -8.91
CA THR A 53 10.30 8.27 -9.65
C THR A 53 10.05 8.48 -11.13
N GLU A 54 9.08 7.79 -11.73
CA GLU A 54 8.73 7.98 -13.14
C GLU A 54 7.23 8.29 -13.30
N GLU A 55 6.73 9.13 -12.38
CA GLU A 55 5.43 9.81 -12.46
C GLU A 55 4.20 8.90 -12.42
N ILE A 56 4.32 7.65 -11.96
CA ILE A 56 3.13 6.85 -11.67
C ILE A 56 2.54 7.35 -10.35
N GLU A 57 1.26 7.69 -10.38
CA GLU A 57 0.52 8.15 -9.21
C GLU A 57 -0.19 6.99 -8.49
N TYR A 58 -0.05 6.97 -7.18
CA TYR A 58 -0.62 5.98 -6.28
C TYR A 58 -1.46 6.64 -5.19
N ILE A 59 -2.40 5.87 -4.67
CA ILE A 59 -3.17 6.18 -3.47
C ILE A 59 -2.77 5.17 -2.40
N LEU A 60 -2.14 5.66 -1.33
CA LEU A 60 -1.98 4.91 -0.08
C LEU A 60 -3.21 5.17 0.78
N GLN A 61 -3.95 4.11 1.13
CA GLN A 61 -5.08 4.21 2.03
C GLN A 61 -4.89 3.26 3.21
N VAL A 62 -4.96 3.78 4.43
CA VAL A 62 -5.01 2.99 5.66
C VAL A 62 -6.39 3.14 6.27
N LYS A 63 -7.10 2.03 6.47
CA LYS A 63 -8.43 2.01 7.08
C LYS A 63 -8.35 1.27 8.40
N ARG A 64 -9.02 1.81 9.42
CA ARG A 64 -9.22 1.15 10.70
C ARG A 64 -10.68 0.74 10.83
N GLY A 65 -10.93 -0.43 11.42
CA GLY A 65 -12.30 -0.85 11.74
C GLY A 65 -12.96 0.17 12.68
N GLN A 66 -14.17 0.61 12.34
CA GLN A 66 -14.95 1.52 13.21
C GLN A 66 -15.33 0.87 14.54
N ARG A 67 -15.56 -0.45 14.54
CA ARG A 67 -15.97 -1.23 15.72
C ARG A 67 -14.80 -2.00 16.33
N GLU A 68 -13.93 -2.55 15.49
CA GLU A 68 -12.77 -3.32 15.90
C GLU A 68 -11.49 -2.50 15.71
N ILE A 69 -11.06 -1.85 16.80
CA ILE A 69 -9.89 -0.98 16.83
C ILE A 69 -8.60 -1.70 16.42
N ASN A 70 -8.53 -3.03 16.56
CA ASN A 70 -7.32 -3.77 16.19
C ASN A 70 -7.36 -4.25 14.73
N ARG A 71 -8.49 -4.14 14.04
CA ARG A 71 -8.60 -4.47 12.61
C ARG A 71 -8.18 -3.28 11.76
N PHE A 72 -7.23 -3.48 10.86
CA PHE A 72 -6.84 -2.46 9.90
C PHE A 72 -6.52 -3.04 8.53
N SER A 73 -6.65 -2.22 7.50
CA SER A 73 -6.20 -2.57 6.16
C SER A 73 -5.35 -1.46 5.58
N MET A 74 -4.34 -1.83 4.79
CA MET A 74 -3.48 -0.92 4.05
C MET A 74 -3.55 -1.29 2.57
N HIS A 75 -3.82 -0.28 1.75
CA HIS A 75 -4.04 -0.43 0.31
C HIS A 75 -3.09 0.53 -0.40
N LEU A 76 -2.27 0.02 -1.31
CA LEU A 76 -1.55 0.82 -2.29
C LEU A 76 -2.16 0.55 -3.66
N ARG A 77 -2.77 1.57 -4.26
CA ARG A 77 -3.52 1.47 -5.52
C ARG A 77 -3.01 2.45 -6.54
N PHE A 78 -3.11 2.13 -7.82
CA PHE A 78 -2.91 3.12 -8.87
C PHE A 78 -4.05 4.15 -8.82
N LYS A 79 -3.71 5.44 -8.99
CA LYS A 79 -4.69 6.52 -8.92
C LYS A 79 -5.67 6.49 -10.08
N GLU A 80 -5.21 6.15 -11.28
CA GLU A 80 -5.99 6.14 -12.51
C GLU A 80 -6.98 4.96 -12.57
N THR A 81 -6.49 3.74 -12.33
CA THR A 81 -7.29 2.51 -12.51
C THR A 81 -7.91 1.99 -11.22
N HIS A 82 -7.45 2.47 -10.06
CA HIS A 82 -7.81 1.94 -8.74
C HIS A 82 -7.47 0.46 -8.49
N HIS A 83 -6.75 -0.20 -9.41
CA HIS A 83 -6.22 -1.54 -9.19
C HIS A 83 -5.25 -1.54 -8.00
N HIS A 84 -5.32 -2.58 -7.18
CA HIS A 84 -4.43 -2.75 -6.04
C HIS A 84 -3.09 -3.31 -6.50
N LEU A 85 -2.01 -2.59 -6.22
CA LEU A 85 -0.66 -3.12 -6.34
C LEU A 85 -0.28 -3.90 -5.07
N VAL A 86 -0.63 -3.35 -3.90
CA VAL A 86 -0.48 -4.02 -2.60
C VAL A 86 -1.76 -3.87 -1.79
N ARG A 87 -2.19 -4.96 -1.16
CA ARG A 87 -3.26 -4.94 -0.17
C ARG A 87 -2.86 -5.82 0.99
N ILE A 88 -2.88 -5.24 2.18
CA ILE A 88 -2.66 -5.94 3.44
C ILE A 88 -3.94 -5.74 4.23
N ASP A 89 -4.62 -6.83 4.56
CA ASP A 89 -5.68 -6.83 5.56
C ASP A 89 -5.11 -7.49 6.81
N ILE A 90 -5.26 -6.83 7.96
CA ILE A 90 -4.87 -7.38 9.26
C ILE A 90 -6.10 -7.45 10.13
N ASP A 91 -6.53 -8.68 10.39
CA ASP A 91 -7.48 -8.99 11.44
C ASP A 91 -6.75 -9.79 12.53
N PRO A 92 -6.47 -9.20 13.71
CA PRO A 92 -5.72 -9.87 14.77
C PRO A 92 -6.51 -11.03 15.40
N ASN A 93 -7.81 -11.12 15.14
CA ASN A 93 -8.66 -12.21 15.61
C ASN A 93 -8.76 -13.36 14.60
N ILE A 94 -8.20 -13.22 13.40
CA ILE A 94 -8.27 -14.21 12.33
C ILE A 94 -6.86 -14.54 11.86
N ALA A 95 -6.48 -15.81 11.96
CA ALA A 95 -5.30 -16.31 11.27
C ALA A 95 -5.51 -16.19 9.76
N HIS A 96 -4.69 -15.38 9.08
CA HIS A 96 -4.70 -15.33 7.63
C HIS A 96 -4.18 -16.66 7.09
N ASN A 97 -5.06 -17.44 6.45
CA ASN A 97 -4.64 -18.59 5.67
C ASN A 97 -4.21 -18.06 4.29
N ASN A 98 -2.98 -18.34 3.89
CA ASN A 98 -2.57 -18.05 2.52
C ASN A 98 -3.45 -18.87 1.55
N PRO A 99 -3.71 -18.39 0.33
CA PRO A 99 -4.49 -19.12 -0.67
C PRO A 99 -3.91 -20.50 -1.01
N ASP A 100 -2.61 -20.71 -0.77
CA ASP A 100 -1.91 -21.98 -0.93
C ASP A 100 -2.01 -22.89 0.31
N GLY A 101 -2.77 -22.49 1.33
CA GLY A 101 -3.01 -23.24 2.56
C GLY A 101 -1.86 -23.22 3.57
N LYS A 102 -0.77 -22.49 3.29
CA LYS A 102 0.35 -22.37 4.23
C LYS A 102 0.07 -21.26 5.26
N LYS A 103 0.49 -21.50 6.50
CA LYS A 103 0.55 -20.47 7.54
C LYS A 103 1.84 -19.69 7.43
#